data_AF-A0A9N9MT46-F1
#
_entry.id   AF-A0A9N9MT46-F1
#
_cell.length_a   1.000
_cell.length_b   1.000
_cell.length_c   1.000
_cell.angle_alpha   90.00
_cell.angle_beta   90.00
_cell.angle_gamma   90.00
#
_symmetry.space_group_name_H-M   'P 1'
#
loop_
_entity.id
_entity.type
_entity.pdbx_description
1 polymer ?
#
loop_
_entity_poly.entity_id
_entity_poly.type
_entity_poly.pdbx_seq_one_letter_code
_entity_poly.pdbx_strand_id
1 'polypeptide(L)'
;MASSTCDLVVKYEVLKAQNALEEKARNEWGFKWSFYLDFDKILLKKAAERGLSEAEYKKRTVLRKPKGSVEPNIWKVEPAKFMPDTTIGMVGWRAQEEYSLEKFGRMYISPKYTLPYEPPLNSIFLG
;
A
#
# COMPACT_ATOMS: atom_id res chain seq x y z
N MET A 1 19.70 26.63 37.96
CA MET A 1 20.74 25.70 37.50
C MET A 1 20.33 25.22 36.12
N ALA A 2 21.00 25.74 35.09
CA ALA A 2 20.60 25.56 33.70
C ALA A 2 20.92 24.14 33.22
N SER A 3 19.93 23.52 32.58
CA SER A 3 19.92 22.18 32.00
C SER A 3 21.18 21.86 31.19
N SER A 4 22.03 20.96 31.72
CA SER A 4 23.08 20.30 30.92
C SER A 4 22.44 19.20 30.06
N THR A 5 21.69 19.60 29.04
CA THR A 5 21.45 18.70 27.91
C THR A 5 22.78 18.58 27.19
N CYS A 6 23.55 17.55 27.55
CA CYS A 6 24.70 17.11 26.80
C CYS A 6 24.30 16.99 25.34
N ASP A 7 24.96 17.75 24.46
CA ASP A 7 24.85 17.57 23.01
C ASP A 7 25.44 16.21 22.63
N LEU A 8 24.63 15.15 22.78
CA LEU A 8 24.97 13.78 22.39
C LEU A 8 25.36 13.74 20.91
N VAL A 9 24.76 14.59 20.09
CA VAL A 9 25.07 14.76 18.66
C VAL A 9 26.53 15.15 18.42
N VAL A 10 27.06 16.07 19.24
CA VAL A 10 28.46 16.53 19.16
C VAL A 10 29.38 15.48 19.76
N LYS A 11 29.00 14.87 20.90
CA LYS A 11 29.81 13.84 21.59
C LYS A 11 30.00 12.57 20.76
N TYR A 12 28.98 12.16 20.00
CA TYR A 12 29.01 10.94 19.19
C TYR A 12 29.41 11.18 17.72
N GLU A 13 29.85 12.40 17.36
CA GLU A 13 30.20 12.80 15.99
C GLU A 13 29.16 12.39 14.92
N VAL A 14 27.88 12.29 15.30
CA VAL A 14 26.83 11.67 14.46
C VAL A 14 26.69 12.39 13.12
N LEU A 15 26.79 13.73 13.15
CA LEU A 15 26.74 14.57 11.95
C LEU A 15 27.91 14.31 10.99
N LYS A 16 29.11 14.03 11.52
CA LYS A 16 30.30 13.75 10.71
C LYS A 16 30.19 12.36 10.07
N ALA A 17 29.69 11.38 10.81
CA ALA A 17 29.41 10.04 10.28
C ALA A 17 28.32 10.08 9.20
N GLN A 18 27.27 10.87 9.40
CA GLN A 18 26.22 11.08 8.41
C GLN A 18 26.76 11.75 7.14
N ASN A 19 27.53 12.83 7.27
CA ASN A 19 28.14 13.51 6.11
C ASN A 19 29.05 12.57 5.31
N ALA A 20 29.85 11.73 5.97
CA ALA A 20 30.69 10.76 5.30
C ALA A 20 29.88 9.68 4.55
N LEU A 21 28.73 9.26 5.09
CA LEU A 21 27.82 8.33 4.42
C LEU A 21 27.13 8.99 3.23
N GLU A 22 26.69 10.23 3.37
CA GLU A 22 26.06 10.99 2.28
C GLU A 22 27.03 11.24 1.13
N GLU A 23 28.29 11.58 1.40
CA GLU A 23 29.30 11.74 0.35
C GLU A 23 29.62 10.43 -0.37
N LYS A 24 29.75 9.32 0.36
CA LYS A 24 29.92 7.99 -0.24
C LYS A 24 28.70 7.62 -1.09
N ALA A 25 27.49 7.81 -0.56
CA ALA A 25 26.27 7.54 -1.28
C ALA A 25 26.17 8.38 -2.55
N ARG A 26 26.51 9.68 -2.50
CA ARG A 26 26.52 10.57 -3.67
C ARG A 26 27.49 10.08 -4.76
N ASN A 27 28.70 9.67 -4.37
CA ASN A 27 29.71 9.19 -5.31
C ASN A 27 29.32 7.85 -5.94
N GLU A 28 28.72 6.95 -5.15
CA GLU A 28 28.29 5.63 -5.61
C GLU A 28 26.94 5.66 -6.34
N TRP A 29 26.14 6.71 -6.15
CA TRP A 29 24.78 6.81 -6.69
C TRP A 29 24.76 6.67 -8.20
N GLY A 30 25.63 7.41 -8.89
CA GLY A 30 25.76 7.35 -10.34
C GLY A 30 26.13 5.94 -10.79
N PHE A 31 27.11 5.30 -10.18
CA PHE A 31 27.51 3.95 -10.57
C PHE A 31 26.40 2.91 -10.34
N LYS A 32 25.75 2.94 -9.17
CA LYS A 32 24.72 1.96 -8.78
C LYS A 32 23.40 2.15 -9.53
N TRP A 33 23.03 3.40 -9.84
CA TRP A 33 21.69 3.72 -10.31
C TRP A 33 21.63 4.38 -11.69
N SER A 34 22.76 4.66 -12.34
CA SER A 34 22.79 5.21 -13.72
C SER A 34 22.11 4.29 -14.73
N PHE A 35 21.99 2.99 -14.47
CA PHE A 35 21.27 2.07 -15.35
C PHE A 35 19.79 2.45 -15.53
N TYR A 36 19.19 3.20 -14.59
CA TYR A 36 17.84 3.72 -14.76
C TYR A 36 17.72 4.76 -15.87
N LEU A 37 18.81 5.46 -16.21
CA LEU A 37 18.82 6.39 -17.34
C LEU A 37 18.69 5.65 -18.67
N ASP A 38 19.17 4.41 -18.73
CA ASP A 38 19.10 3.53 -19.89
C ASP A 38 18.00 2.46 -19.76
N PHE A 39 17.04 2.65 -18.85
CA PHE A 39 16.02 1.64 -18.53
C PHE A 39 15.22 1.20 -19.77
N ASP A 40 14.87 2.13 -20.66
CA ASP A 40 14.17 1.82 -21.91
C ASP A 40 14.97 0.87 -22.80
N LYS A 41 16.30 1.05 -22.89
CA LYS A 41 17.17 0.16 -23.66
C LYS A 41 17.23 -1.24 -23.03
N ILE A 42 17.26 -1.31 -21.70
CA ILE A 42 17.25 -2.58 -20.96
C ILE A 42 15.93 -3.33 -21.20
N LEU A 43 14.81 -2.61 -21.19
CA LEU A 43 13.49 -3.17 -21.47
C LEU A 43 13.38 -3.69 -22.91
N LEU A 44 13.89 -2.93 -23.88
CA LEU A 44 13.92 -3.36 -25.29
C LEU A 44 14.79 -4.60 -25.50
N LYS A 45 15.97 -4.69 -24.86
CA LYS A 45 16.82 -5.89 -24.90
C LYS A 45 16.10 -7.11 -24.33
N LYS A 46 15.45 -6.99 -23.16
CA LYS A 46 14.66 -8.08 -22.57
C LYS A 46 13.44 -8.47 -23.41
N ALA A 47 12.83 -7.51 -24.10
CA ALA A 47 11.74 -7.80 -25.03
C ALA A 47 12.25 -8.59 -26.25
N ALA A 48 13.41 -8.22 -26.79
CA ALA A 48 14.06 -8.93 -27.89
C ALA A 48 14.48 -10.36 -27.51
N GLU A 49 15.02 -10.57 -26.30
CA GLU A 49 15.32 -11.91 -25.75
C GLU A 49 14.07 -12.81 -25.67
N ARG A 50 12.88 -12.21 -25.48
CA ARG A 50 11.58 -12.90 -25.46
C ARG A 50 10.96 -13.04 -26.86
N GLY A 51 11.67 -12.66 -27.91
CA GLY A 51 11.22 -12.76 -29.30
C GLY A 51 10.21 -11.67 -29.71
N LEU A 52 10.06 -10.59 -28.95
CA LEU A 52 9.19 -9.47 -29.32
C LEU A 52 9.96 -8.43 -30.13
N SER A 53 9.35 -7.98 -31.23
CA SER A 53 9.85 -6.81 -31.95
C SER A 53 9.64 -5.52 -31.15
N GLU A 54 10.50 -4.52 -31.34
CA GLU A 54 10.36 -3.20 -30.68
C GLU A 54 9.00 -2.55 -30.95
N ALA A 55 8.48 -2.71 -32.17
CA ALA A 55 7.17 -2.18 -32.57
C ALA A 55 6.01 -2.87 -31.83
N GLU A 56 6.08 -4.19 -31.62
CA GLU A 56 5.09 -4.93 -30.83
C GLU A 56 5.18 -4.61 -29.34
N TYR A 57 6.39 -4.46 -28.82
CA TYR A 57 6.62 -4.05 -27.44
C TYR A 57 5.97 -2.70 -27.16
N LYS A 58 6.25 -1.69 -28.00
CA LYS A 58 5.63 -0.35 -27.89
C LYS A 58 4.11 -0.39 -28.02
N LYS A 59 3.56 -1.23 -28.91
CA LYS A 59 2.10 -1.40 -29.03
C LYS A 59 1.46 -1.99 -27.77
N ARG A 60 2.15 -2.87 -27.05
CA ARG A 60 1.66 -3.50 -25.81
C ARG A 60 1.82 -2.59 -24.58
N THR A 61 2.91 -1.82 -24.50
CA THR A 61 3.24 -1.00 -23.32
C THR A 61 2.64 0.39 -23.36
N VAL A 62 2.33 0.94 -24.54
CA VAL A 62 1.54 2.16 -24.63
C VAL A 62 0.13 1.84 -24.15
N LEU A 63 -0.12 2.12 -22.88
CA LEU A 63 -1.46 2.21 -22.32
C LEU A 63 -2.22 3.20 -23.19
N ARG A 64 -3.07 2.68 -24.07
CA ARG A 64 -4.05 3.50 -24.77
C ARG A 64 -4.94 4.07 -23.69
N LYS A 65 -4.68 5.32 -23.29
CA LYS A 65 -5.64 6.09 -22.50
C LYS A 65 -6.95 6.03 -23.30
N PRO A 66 -8.03 5.45 -22.77
CA PRO A 66 -9.29 5.43 -23.49
C PRO A 66 -9.64 6.87 -23.82
N LYS A 67 -9.76 7.17 -25.12
CA LYS A 67 -10.20 8.49 -25.59
C LYS A 67 -11.63 8.67 -25.12
N GLY A 68 -11.85 9.39 -24.02
CA GLY A 68 -13.18 9.77 -23.57
C GLY A 68 -13.54 9.59 -22.10
N SER A 69 -12.70 9.02 -21.24
CA SER A 69 -12.99 9.00 -19.79
C SER A 69 -12.12 10.01 -19.06
N VAL A 70 -12.54 11.27 -19.06
CA VAL A 70 -12.28 12.12 -17.90
C VAL A 70 -13.02 11.41 -16.76
N GLU A 71 -12.24 10.73 -15.91
CA GLU A 71 -12.68 9.98 -14.73
C GLU A 71 -13.53 8.72 -15.02
N PRO A 72 -12.94 7.51 -15.01
CA PRO A 72 -13.72 6.26 -15.07
C PRO A 72 -14.61 6.02 -13.83
N ASN A 73 -14.73 6.98 -12.90
CA ASN A 73 -15.31 6.79 -11.58
C ASN A 73 -16.00 8.06 -11.05
N ILE A 74 -16.86 8.71 -11.84
CA ILE A 74 -17.95 9.46 -11.20
C ILE A 74 -18.88 8.40 -10.64
N TRP A 75 -18.61 8.00 -9.41
CA TRP A 75 -19.43 7.05 -8.67
C TRP A 75 -20.87 7.54 -8.71
N LYS A 76 -21.80 6.68 -9.14
CA LYS A 76 -23.22 6.93 -8.92
C LYS A 76 -23.46 6.82 -7.42
N VAL A 77 -23.26 7.93 -6.71
CA VAL A 77 -23.57 8.01 -5.28
C VAL A 77 -25.08 8.09 -5.17
N GLU A 78 -25.70 6.98 -4.77
CA GLU A 78 -27.10 7.03 -4.35
C GLU A 78 -27.22 7.95 -3.12
N PRO A 79 -28.31 8.71 -2.99
CA PRO A 79 -28.51 9.56 -1.83
C PRO A 79 -28.45 8.73 -0.54
N ALA A 80 -27.79 9.27 0.48
CA ALA A 80 -27.64 8.59 1.76
C ALA A 80 -29.02 8.24 2.34
N LYS A 81 -29.25 6.95 2.59
CA LYS A 81 -30.41 6.47 3.37
C LYS A 81 -30.30 7.00 4.82
N PHE A 82 -31.44 7.03 5.52
CA PHE A 82 -31.58 7.53 6.89
C PHE A 82 -30.40 7.17 7.80
N MET A 83 -29.71 8.18 8.33
CA MET A 83 -28.63 8.04 9.29
C MET A 83 -29.21 8.12 10.72
N PRO A 84 -28.91 7.17 11.63
CA PRO A 84 -29.39 7.23 13.00
C PRO A 84 -28.82 8.44 13.75
N ASP A 85 -29.67 9.18 14.47
CA ASP A 85 -29.28 10.36 15.26
C ASP A 85 -28.37 10.02 16.46
N THR A 86 -28.37 8.76 16.90
CA THR A 86 -27.63 8.32 18.09
C THR A 86 -26.36 7.55 17.73
N THR A 87 -25.30 7.80 18.50
CA THR A 87 -23.98 7.20 18.34
C THR A 87 -23.97 5.67 18.44
N ILE A 88 -24.91 5.09 19.20
CA ILE A 88 -25.05 3.64 19.37
C ILE A 88 -25.66 3.00 18.12
N GLY A 89 -26.70 3.61 17.54
CA GLY A 89 -27.31 3.16 16.28
C GLY A 89 -26.35 3.26 15.09
N MET A 90 -25.42 4.22 15.12
CA MET A 90 -24.40 4.41 14.10
C MET A 90 -23.46 3.20 13.94
N VAL A 91 -23.08 2.52 15.02
CA VAL A 91 -22.15 1.38 14.95
C VAL A 91 -22.79 0.21 14.20
N GLY A 92 -24.04 -0.12 14.52
CA GLY A 92 -24.79 -1.17 13.83
C GLY A 92 -25.10 -0.82 12.38
N TRP A 93 -25.44 0.45 12.11
CA TRP A 93 -25.72 0.94 10.77
C TRP A 93 -24.49 0.86 9.85
N ARG A 94 -23.30 1.27 10.34
CA ARG A 94 -22.04 1.15 9.58
C ARG A 94 -21.55 -0.29 9.40
N ALA A 95 -22.01 -1.22 10.23
CA ALA A 95 -21.64 -2.62 10.13
C ALA A 95 -22.40 -3.37 9.03
N GLN A 96 -23.47 -2.79 8.47
CA GLN A 96 -24.19 -3.41 7.35
C GLN A 96 -23.35 -3.36 6.07
N GLU A 97 -23.48 -4.41 5.26
CA GLU A 97 -22.69 -4.60 4.04
C GLU A 97 -22.93 -3.49 3.02
N GLU A 98 -24.16 -2.96 2.95
CA GLU A 98 -24.55 -1.85 2.08
C GLU A 98 -23.85 -0.52 2.40
N TYR A 99 -23.38 -0.33 3.63
CA TYR A 99 -22.71 0.91 4.08
C TYR A 99 -21.22 0.70 4.40
N SER A 100 -20.68 -0.46 4.01
CA SER A 100 -19.26 -0.74 4.19
C SER A 100 -18.41 0.13 3.27
N LEU A 101 -17.47 0.88 3.85
CA LEU A 101 -16.48 1.64 3.10
C LEU A 101 -15.31 0.76 2.61
N GLU A 102 -15.29 -0.52 2.99
CA GLU A 102 -14.22 -1.46 2.66
C GLU A 102 -14.42 -2.08 1.28
N LYS A 103 -13.46 -1.87 0.37
CA LYS A 103 -13.50 -2.37 -1.02
C LYS A 103 -13.36 -3.89 -1.16
N PHE A 104 -12.80 -4.55 -0.15
CA PHE A 104 -12.44 -5.97 -0.19
C PHE A 104 -13.42 -6.86 0.59
N GLY A 105 -14.54 -6.29 1.06
CA GLY A 105 -15.40 -6.95 2.03
C GLY A 105 -14.71 -7.10 3.39
N ARG A 106 -15.39 -7.75 4.34
CA ARG A 106 -14.81 -8.00 5.67
C ARG A 106 -13.60 -8.92 5.54
N MET A 107 -12.41 -8.41 5.85
CA MET A 107 -11.17 -9.22 5.78
C MET A 107 -11.18 -10.40 6.75
N TYR A 108 -11.99 -10.33 7.81
CA TYR A 108 -12.24 -11.44 8.72
C TYR A 108 -13.74 -11.69 8.84
N ILE A 109 -14.16 -12.88 8.45
CA ILE A 109 -15.49 -13.41 8.76
C ILE A 109 -15.27 -14.45 9.85
N SER A 110 -15.83 -14.21 11.03
CA SER A 110 -15.68 -15.11 12.16
C SER A 110 -16.13 -16.53 11.77
N PRO A 111 -15.33 -17.58 12.07
CA PRO A 111 -15.68 -18.98 11.83
C PRO A 111 -17.06 -19.36 12.37
N LYS A 112 -17.52 -18.69 13.44
CA LYS A 112 -18.89 -18.81 13.97
C LYS A 112 -19.99 -18.65 12.92
N TYR A 113 -19.75 -17.87 11.87
CA TYR A 113 -20.72 -17.56 10.81
C TYR A 113 -20.41 -18.29 9.49
N THR A 114 -19.27 -18.97 9.37
CA THR A 114 -18.83 -19.64 8.13
C THR A 114 -18.69 -21.15 8.27
N LEU A 115 -18.55 -21.66 9.49
CA LEU A 115 -18.48 -23.09 9.78
C LEU A 115 -19.81 -23.58 10.36
N PRO A 116 -20.16 -24.87 10.14
CA PRO A 116 -21.28 -25.49 10.83
C PRO A 116 -21.09 -25.35 12.35
N TYR A 117 -22.18 -25.09 13.06
CA TYR A 117 -22.16 -24.90 14.51
C TYR A 117 -21.62 -26.14 15.22
N GLU A 118 -20.46 -26.01 15.85
CA GLU A 118 -19.96 -26.99 16.81
C GLU A 118 -20.30 -26.49 18.23
N PRO A 119 -21.01 -27.28 19.05
CA PRO A 119 -21.26 -26.91 20.43
C PRO A 119 -19.93 -26.80 21.18
N PRO A 120 -19.75 -25.77 22.04
CA PRO A 120 -18.52 -25.62 22.80
C PRO A 120 -18.30 -26.85 23.69
N LEU A 121 -17.11 -27.46 23.60
CA LEU A 121 -16.69 -28.54 24.49
C LEU A 121 -16.48 -28.00 25.90
N ASN A 122 -17.58 -27.84 26.63
CA ASN A 122 -17.55 -27.54 28.06
C ASN A 122 -17.32 -28.84 28.82
N SER A 123 -16.09 -29.33 28.85
CA SER A 123 -15.69 -30.35 29.82
C SER A 123 -14.31 -29.99 30.39
N ILE A 124 -14.29 -29.27 31.50
CA ILE A 124 -13.15 -29.34 32.41
C ILE A 124 -13.36 -30.61 33.22
N PHE A 125 -12.67 -31.69 32.87
CA PHE A 125 -12.51 -32.82 33.78
C PHE A 125 -11.47 -32.42 34.82
N LEU A 126 -11.93 -31.96 35.98
CA LEU A 126 -11.10 -31.92 37.18
C LEU A 126 -11.15 -33.32 37.79
N GLY A 127 -10.06 -34.07 37.60
CA GLY A 127 -9.73 -35.20 38.45
C GLY A 127 -9.11 -34.73 39.76
#